data_AF-A0A1V5FK33-F1
#
_entry.id   AF-A0A1V5FK33-F1
#
_cell.length_a   1.000
_cell.length_b   1.000
_cell.length_c   1.000
_cell.angle_alpha   90.00
_cell.angle_beta   90.00
_cell.angle_gamma   90.00
#
_symmetry.space_group_name_H-M   'P 1'
#
loop_
_entity.id
_entity.type
_entity.pdbx_description
1 polymer ?
#
loop_
_entity_poly.entity_id
_entity_poly.type
_entity_poly.pdbx_seq_one_letter_code
_entity_poly.pdbx_strand_id
1 'polypeptide(L)'
;MAEMERFARLMAIGDAQALSAEAETFLRNRPQSPYADEARALRAVAERMRGRPEQARALEDDAIASQPDSNMARHIGNARRSAAASADAAYQTARAAHHASVWRYIGFGERPAEERIESYAAGQGLPTLSWIDRMAPLFILGSVARSIGVAIGRGPSNAAVRDAAERLRQEDLNAPRAQQLSLWLAKQAKSRGAYEQSERYYADAGADLEAARAKLRQMAARDWISRASVIEDAAEREKAYEAIAREYAETKYAERARDQAIKAVQARGAKIGKAELAATPALWNGRGLRWSAELFDGRSDNGELGDDGVEFLPPDWSEAQFVLLRDGRRSPQRVRLEGQAHQEILAALNERKLAETRDTAADEADQRRILPLEIHGSFGSAGLLVYPSLMPYKMKPEEEALYR
;
A
#
# COMPACT_ATOMS: atom_id res chain seq x y z
N MET A 1 -34.81 -34.09 30.28
CA MET A 1 -34.85 -34.82 29.00
C MET A 1 -35.29 -33.93 27.85
N ALA A 2 -36.52 -33.40 27.82
CA ALA A 2 -37.02 -32.56 26.72
C ALA A 2 -36.13 -31.34 26.36
N GLU A 3 -35.52 -30.68 27.36
CA GLU A 3 -34.62 -29.54 27.12
C GLU A 3 -33.26 -29.95 26.55
N MET A 4 -32.75 -31.13 26.92
CA MET A 4 -31.49 -31.66 26.35
C MET A 4 -31.69 -32.08 24.90
N GLU A 5 -32.85 -32.64 24.56
CA GLU A 5 -33.23 -32.89 23.17
C GLU A 5 -33.31 -31.59 22.36
N ARG A 6 -33.80 -30.51 22.98
CA ARG A 6 -33.84 -29.18 22.35
C ARG A 6 -32.44 -28.64 22.07
N PHE A 7 -31.51 -28.73 23.03
CA PHE A 7 -30.11 -28.36 22.81
C PHE A 7 -29.45 -29.18 21.69
N ALA A 8 -29.65 -30.50 21.68
CA ALA A 8 -29.11 -31.38 20.65
C ALA A 8 -29.64 -31.01 19.25
N ARG A 9 -30.94 -30.70 19.13
CA ARG A 9 -31.53 -30.23 17.87
C ARG A 9 -30.94 -28.89 17.43
N LEU A 10 -30.83 -27.92 18.34
CA LEU A 10 -30.27 -26.60 18.04
C LEU A 10 -28.81 -26.67 17.58
N MET A 11 -28.01 -27.54 18.19
CA MET A 11 -26.65 -27.82 17.71
C MET A 11 -26.64 -28.47 16.32
N ALA A 12 -27.51 -29.45 16.07
CA ALA A 12 -27.57 -30.16 14.79
C ALA A 12 -27.94 -29.25 13.61
N ILE A 13 -28.83 -28.27 13.83
CA ILE A 13 -29.23 -27.30 12.79
C ILE A 13 -28.26 -26.12 12.67
N GLY A 14 -27.29 -25.99 13.59
CA GLY A 14 -26.31 -24.91 13.55
C GLY A 14 -26.84 -23.53 13.98
N ASP A 15 -28.02 -23.44 14.62
CA ASP A 15 -28.61 -22.16 15.02
C ASP A 15 -27.96 -21.64 16.31
N ALA A 16 -26.84 -20.93 16.15
CA ALA A 16 -26.10 -20.37 17.26
C ALA A 16 -26.92 -19.34 18.05
N GLN A 17 -27.86 -18.60 17.43
CA GLN A 17 -28.67 -17.60 18.11
C GLN A 17 -29.64 -18.26 19.08
N ALA A 18 -30.43 -19.21 18.59
CA ALA A 18 -31.36 -19.97 19.41
C ALA A 18 -30.63 -20.79 20.48
N LEU A 19 -29.47 -21.38 20.17
CA LEU A 19 -28.69 -22.17 21.13
C LEU A 19 -28.27 -21.35 22.35
N SER A 20 -27.74 -20.14 22.14
CA SER A 20 -27.32 -19.26 23.25
C SER A 20 -28.50 -18.75 24.06
N ALA A 21 -29.60 -18.35 23.39
CA ALA A 21 -30.81 -17.86 24.05
C ALA A 21 -31.49 -18.94 24.92
N GLU A 22 -31.53 -20.18 24.42
CA GLU A 22 -32.05 -21.33 25.16
C GLU A 22 -31.18 -21.64 26.38
N ALA A 23 -29.85 -21.61 26.21
CA ALA A 23 -28.91 -21.86 27.30
C ALA A 23 -28.98 -20.78 28.38
N GLU A 24 -29.13 -19.51 28.00
CA GLU A 24 -29.34 -18.41 28.94
C GLU A 24 -30.68 -18.55 29.69
N THR A 25 -31.75 -18.91 28.97
CA THR A 25 -33.06 -19.16 29.58
C THR A 25 -33.01 -20.31 30.59
N PHE A 26 -32.30 -21.40 30.25
CA PHE A 26 -32.08 -22.51 31.16
C PHE A 26 -31.34 -22.06 32.43
N LEU A 27 -30.24 -21.31 32.28
CA LEU A 27 -29.45 -20.82 33.41
C LEU A 27 -30.23 -19.87 34.33
N ARG A 28 -31.05 -18.98 33.76
CA ARG A 28 -31.92 -18.09 34.54
C ARG A 28 -32.97 -18.86 35.34
N ASN A 29 -33.60 -19.86 34.70
CA ASN A 29 -34.69 -20.60 35.31
C ASN A 29 -34.21 -21.66 36.30
N ARG A 30 -33.00 -22.21 36.10
CA ARG A 30 -32.46 -23.33 36.90
C ARG A 30 -30.97 -23.18 37.20
N PRO A 31 -30.57 -22.15 37.97
CA PRO A 31 -29.16 -21.86 38.22
C PRO A 31 -28.43 -22.95 39.05
N GLN A 32 -29.17 -23.73 39.84
CA GLN A 32 -28.62 -24.82 40.67
C GLN A 32 -28.77 -26.22 40.03
N SER A 33 -29.18 -26.30 38.76
CA SER A 33 -29.31 -27.59 38.08
C SER A 33 -27.94 -28.28 37.95
N PRO A 34 -27.87 -29.63 38.05
CA PRO A 34 -26.64 -30.36 37.71
C PRO A 34 -26.22 -30.16 36.25
N TYR A 35 -27.10 -29.62 35.39
CA TYR A 35 -26.82 -29.32 33.99
C TYR A 35 -26.47 -27.86 33.69
N ALA A 36 -26.29 -27.04 34.74
CA ALA A 36 -25.97 -25.63 34.56
C ALA A 36 -24.64 -25.44 33.82
N ASP A 37 -23.65 -26.31 34.07
CA ASP A 37 -22.34 -26.23 33.41
C ASP A 37 -22.41 -26.57 31.92
N GLU A 38 -23.21 -27.55 31.54
CA GLU A 38 -23.51 -27.91 30.16
C GLU A 38 -24.15 -26.72 29.45
N ALA A 39 -25.11 -26.04 30.09
CA ALA A 39 -25.71 -24.83 29.51
C ALA A 39 -24.69 -23.69 29.35
N ARG A 40 -23.78 -23.47 30.33
CA ARG A 40 -22.67 -22.50 30.17
C ARG A 40 -21.76 -22.86 29.00
N ALA A 41 -21.39 -24.14 28.87
CA ALA A 41 -20.55 -24.64 27.78
C ALA A 41 -21.23 -24.46 26.41
N LEU A 42 -22.54 -24.69 26.31
CA LEU A 42 -23.30 -24.48 25.07
C LEU A 42 -23.34 -23.02 24.63
N ARG A 43 -23.34 -22.06 25.58
CA ARG A 43 -23.19 -20.63 25.24
C ARG A 43 -21.82 -20.36 24.60
N ALA A 44 -20.75 -20.96 25.13
CA ALA A 44 -19.44 -20.82 24.53
C ALA A 44 -19.38 -21.41 23.11
N VAL A 45 -19.96 -22.59 22.89
CA VAL A 45 -20.08 -23.22 21.56
C VAL A 45 -20.83 -22.29 20.59
N ALA A 46 -21.95 -21.72 21.03
CA ALA A 46 -22.72 -20.77 20.22
C ALA A 46 -21.88 -19.53 19.81
N GLU A 47 -21.09 -18.95 20.73
CA GLU A 47 -20.20 -17.82 20.36
C GLU A 47 -19.08 -18.25 19.41
N ARG A 48 -18.53 -19.46 19.52
CA ARG A 48 -17.58 -19.99 18.53
C ARG A 48 -18.22 -20.09 17.14
N MET A 49 -19.44 -20.61 17.06
CA MET A 49 -20.19 -20.74 15.80
C MET A 49 -20.47 -19.39 15.14
N ARG A 50 -20.58 -18.31 15.92
CA ARG A 50 -20.74 -16.94 15.43
C ARG A 50 -19.43 -16.25 15.06
N GLY A 51 -18.29 -16.95 15.13
CA GLY A 51 -16.98 -16.36 14.87
C GLY A 51 -16.52 -15.38 15.96
N ARG A 52 -16.96 -15.57 17.22
CA ARG A 52 -16.57 -14.75 18.38
C ARG A 52 -15.74 -15.57 19.39
N PRO A 53 -14.53 -16.00 19.01
CA PRO A 53 -13.73 -16.92 19.83
C PRO A 53 -13.31 -16.34 21.19
N GLU A 54 -13.12 -15.03 21.29
CA GLU A 54 -12.80 -14.37 22.57
C GLU A 54 -13.95 -14.45 23.58
N GLN A 55 -15.18 -14.21 23.11
CA GLN A 55 -16.39 -14.32 23.95
C GLN A 55 -16.65 -15.78 24.35
N ALA A 56 -16.46 -16.71 23.41
CA ALA A 56 -16.55 -18.13 23.71
C ALA A 56 -15.57 -18.56 24.82
N ARG A 57 -14.34 -18.04 24.80
CA ARG A 57 -13.36 -18.36 25.84
C ARG A 57 -13.69 -17.77 27.18
N ALA A 58 -14.14 -16.51 27.23
CA ALA A 58 -14.57 -15.91 28.48
C ALA A 58 -15.69 -16.75 29.13
N LEU A 59 -16.61 -17.29 28.34
CA LEU A 59 -17.67 -18.17 28.80
C LEU A 59 -17.16 -19.56 29.24
N GLU A 60 -16.18 -20.13 28.55
CA GLU A 60 -15.51 -21.37 28.97
C GLU A 60 -14.70 -21.17 30.27
N ASP A 61 -14.04 -20.03 30.42
CA ASP A 61 -13.28 -19.66 31.63
C ASP A 61 -14.22 -19.49 32.81
N ASP A 62 -15.35 -18.81 32.62
CA ASP A 62 -16.43 -18.69 33.61
C ASP A 62 -17.02 -20.07 33.98
N ALA A 63 -17.24 -20.94 32.99
CA ALA A 63 -17.70 -22.31 33.22
C ALA A 63 -16.70 -23.11 34.07
N ILE A 64 -15.41 -23.06 33.75
CA ILE A 64 -14.36 -23.72 34.53
C ILE A 64 -14.23 -23.12 35.94
N ALA A 65 -14.27 -21.78 36.07
CA ALA A 65 -14.10 -21.10 37.35
C ALA A 65 -15.28 -21.35 38.29
N SER A 66 -16.51 -21.44 37.76
CA SER A 66 -17.71 -21.65 38.56
C SER A 66 -17.80 -23.06 39.16
N GLN A 67 -17.32 -24.10 38.46
CA GLN A 67 -17.28 -25.48 38.95
C GLN A 67 -16.03 -26.24 38.44
N PRO A 68 -14.85 -26.03 39.05
CA PRO A 68 -13.59 -26.58 38.56
C PRO A 68 -13.54 -28.11 38.44
N ASP A 69 -14.29 -28.81 39.32
CA ASP A 69 -14.28 -30.27 39.41
C ASP A 69 -15.32 -30.95 38.52
N SER A 70 -16.17 -30.21 37.80
CA SER A 70 -17.23 -30.80 36.99
C SER A 70 -16.69 -31.55 35.77
N ASN A 71 -17.44 -32.56 35.31
CA ASN A 71 -17.07 -33.32 34.11
C ASN A 71 -16.98 -32.40 32.88
N MET A 72 -17.82 -31.36 32.81
CA MET A 72 -17.80 -30.38 31.74
C MET A 72 -16.55 -29.49 31.81
N ALA A 73 -16.18 -28.97 32.99
CA ALA A 73 -14.95 -28.21 33.16
C ALA A 73 -13.71 -29.01 32.73
N ARG A 74 -13.64 -30.30 33.12
CA ARG A 74 -12.57 -31.22 32.67
C ARG A 74 -12.61 -31.46 31.16
N HIS A 75 -13.80 -31.62 30.59
CA HIS A 75 -13.96 -31.82 29.15
C HIS A 75 -13.52 -30.58 28.35
N ILE A 76 -13.94 -29.38 28.74
CA ILE A 76 -13.49 -28.11 28.15
C ILE A 76 -11.97 -27.98 28.26
N GLY A 77 -11.39 -28.26 29.43
CA GLY A 77 -9.95 -28.25 29.64
C GLY A 77 -9.19 -29.22 28.73
N ASN A 78 -9.70 -30.45 28.57
CA ASN A 78 -9.14 -31.44 27.66
C ASN A 78 -9.26 -31.03 26.19
N ALA A 79 -10.42 -30.53 25.79
CA ALA A 79 -10.66 -30.04 24.43
C ALA A 79 -9.73 -28.88 24.08
N ARG A 80 -9.52 -27.94 25.00
CA ARG A 80 -8.55 -26.83 24.83
C ARG A 80 -7.12 -27.32 24.68
N ARG A 81 -6.67 -28.24 25.54
CA ARG A 81 -5.32 -28.84 25.41
C ARG A 81 -5.14 -29.55 24.07
N SER A 82 -6.15 -30.30 23.63
CA SER A 82 -6.13 -30.97 22.32
C SER A 82 -6.12 -29.96 21.17
N ALA A 83 -6.91 -28.90 21.24
CA ALA A 83 -6.96 -27.85 20.24
C ALA A 83 -5.61 -27.11 20.13
N ALA A 84 -5.02 -26.71 21.27
CA ALA A 84 -3.71 -26.08 21.31
C ALA A 84 -2.61 -26.99 20.75
N ALA A 85 -2.62 -28.29 21.08
CA ALA A 85 -1.70 -29.27 20.52
C ALA A 85 -1.85 -29.40 19.00
N SER A 86 -3.08 -29.44 18.49
CA SER A 86 -3.35 -29.51 17.06
C SER A 86 -2.91 -28.24 16.31
N ALA A 87 -3.13 -27.06 16.91
CA ALA A 87 -2.70 -25.78 16.37
C ALA A 87 -1.18 -25.66 16.35
N ASP A 88 -0.48 -26.17 17.37
CA ASP A 88 0.97 -26.18 17.39
C ASP A 88 1.53 -27.12 16.31
N ALA A 89 0.98 -28.32 16.18
CA ALA A 89 1.35 -29.25 15.12
C ALA A 89 1.15 -28.64 13.72
N ALA A 90 0.03 -27.93 13.50
CA ALA A 90 -0.23 -27.21 12.26
C ALA A 90 0.80 -26.10 12.01
N TYR A 91 1.16 -25.33 13.04
CA TYR A 91 2.18 -24.29 12.96
C TYR A 91 3.57 -24.86 12.63
N GLN A 92 4.01 -25.95 13.27
CA GLN A 92 5.29 -26.59 12.96
C GLN A 92 5.31 -27.15 11.54
N THR A 93 4.21 -27.77 11.11
CA THR A 93 4.07 -28.30 9.74
C THR A 93 4.18 -27.17 8.71
N ALA A 94 3.49 -26.05 8.94
CA ALA A 94 3.56 -24.87 8.07
C ALA A 94 4.98 -24.29 8.03
N ARG A 95 5.68 -24.20 9.16
CA ARG A 95 7.08 -23.74 9.21
C ARG A 95 8.02 -24.64 8.43
N ALA A 96 7.90 -25.96 8.60
CA ALA A 96 8.72 -26.93 7.87
C ALA A 96 8.50 -26.81 6.35
N ALA A 97 7.23 -26.72 5.92
CA ALA A 97 6.88 -26.54 4.51
C ALA A 97 7.41 -25.21 3.95
N HIS A 98 7.33 -24.11 4.71
CA HIS A 98 7.87 -22.83 4.30
C HIS A 98 9.41 -22.85 4.23
N HIS A 99 10.09 -23.45 5.20
CA HIS A 99 11.54 -23.62 5.15
C HIS A 99 11.98 -24.45 3.94
N ALA A 100 11.29 -25.56 3.65
CA ALA A 100 11.54 -26.36 2.45
C ALA A 100 11.33 -25.52 1.17
N SER A 101 10.30 -24.68 1.14
CA SER A 101 10.03 -23.77 0.02
C SER A 101 11.13 -22.72 -0.15
N VAL A 102 11.62 -22.13 0.96
CA VAL A 102 12.73 -21.17 0.96
C VAL A 102 14.01 -21.83 0.46
N TRP A 103 14.35 -23.02 0.94
CA TRP A 103 15.51 -23.78 0.45
C TRP A 103 15.38 -24.11 -1.03
N ARG A 104 14.20 -24.55 -1.47
CA ARG A 104 13.93 -24.79 -2.89
C ARG A 104 14.09 -23.51 -3.72
N TYR A 105 13.60 -22.38 -3.22
CA TYR A 105 13.78 -21.09 -3.88
C TYR A 105 15.24 -20.65 -3.93
N ILE A 106 16.01 -20.79 -2.85
CA ILE A 106 17.44 -20.43 -2.81
C ILE A 106 18.26 -21.34 -3.73
N GLY A 107 17.97 -22.64 -3.79
CA GLY A 107 18.66 -23.59 -4.67
C GLY A 107 18.25 -23.42 -6.13
N PHE A 108 16.94 -23.44 -6.40
CA PHE A 108 16.38 -23.63 -7.74
C PHE A 108 15.48 -22.50 -8.24
N GLY A 109 15.11 -21.52 -7.42
CA GLY A 109 14.32 -20.34 -7.79
C GLY A 109 12.82 -20.65 -7.86
N GLU A 110 12.04 -19.82 -8.56
CA GLU A 110 10.57 -19.97 -8.60
C GLU A 110 10.08 -21.07 -9.55
N ARG A 111 10.85 -21.40 -10.59
CA ARG A 111 10.51 -22.47 -11.51
C ARG A 111 10.80 -23.85 -10.89
N PRO A 112 9.95 -24.86 -11.11
CA PRO A 112 10.29 -26.26 -10.86
C PRO A 112 11.64 -26.59 -11.53
N ALA A 113 12.46 -27.40 -10.87
CA ALA A 113 13.74 -27.84 -11.45
C ALA A 113 13.53 -28.52 -12.81
N GLU A 114 12.41 -29.24 -12.96
CA GLU A 114 11.97 -29.93 -14.19
C GLU A 114 11.71 -28.95 -15.34
N GLU A 115 10.95 -27.86 -15.13
CA GLU A 115 10.70 -26.85 -16.18
C GLU A 115 11.97 -26.10 -16.60
N ARG A 116 12.95 -25.93 -15.72
CA ARG A 116 14.26 -25.38 -16.13
C ARG A 116 15.00 -26.38 -16.99
N ILE A 117 15.06 -27.64 -16.57
CA ILE A 117 15.72 -28.69 -17.36
C ILE A 117 15.05 -28.82 -18.73
N GLU A 118 13.73 -28.77 -18.81
CA GLU A 118 12.98 -28.84 -20.07
C GLU A 118 13.12 -27.58 -20.93
N SER A 119 12.99 -26.37 -20.36
CA SER A 119 13.15 -25.12 -21.13
C SER A 119 14.57 -24.92 -21.67
N TYR A 120 15.59 -25.46 -20.99
CA TYR A 120 16.97 -25.45 -21.49
C TYR A 120 17.25 -26.62 -22.45
N ALA A 121 16.71 -27.82 -22.20
CA ALA A 121 16.79 -28.96 -23.13
C ALA A 121 16.05 -28.70 -24.45
N ALA A 122 15.00 -27.88 -24.44
CA ALA A 122 14.26 -27.47 -25.64
C ALA A 122 14.98 -26.41 -26.49
N GLY A 123 16.02 -25.73 -25.96
CA GLY A 123 16.72 -24.65 -26.65
C GLY A 123 18.16 -24.98 -27.09
N GLN A 124 18.88 -25.83 -26.38
CA GLN A 124 20.27 -26.23 -26.67
C GLN A 124 20.47 -27.67 -26.19
N GLY A 125 20.93 -28.58 -27.06
CA GLY A 125 20.94 -30.03 -26.84
C GLY A 125 21.49 -30.52 -25.48
N LEU A 126 21.08 -31.74 -25.12
CA LEU A 126 21.28 -32.38 -23.81
C LEU A 126 22.62 -32.04 -23.13
N PRO A 127 22.61 -31.68 -21.83
CA PRO A 127 23.79 -31.27 -21.10
C PRO A 127 24.83 -32.39 -20.97
N THR A 128 26.03 -32.19 -21.51
CA THR A 128 27.21 -33.00 -21.16
C THR A 128 27.71 -32.63 -19.75
N LEU A 129 28.30 -33.57 -18.99
CA LEU A 129 28.86 -33.33 -17.64
C LEU A 129 29.72 -32.05 -17.52
N SER A 130 30.40 -31.66 -18.59
CA SER A 130 31.21 -30.43 -18.69
C SER A 130 30.42 -29.11 -18.60
N TRP A 131 29.10 -29.12 -18.74
CA TRP A 131 28.25 -27.92 -18.60
C TRP A 131 28.02 -27.56 -17.13
N ILE A 132 27.98 -28.57 -16.23
CA ILE A 132 27.77 -28.37 -14.79
C ILE A 132 28.95 -27.58 -14.22
N ASP A 133 30.17 -27.89 -14.65
CA ASP A 133 31.39 -27.19 -14.23
C ASP A 133 31.40 -25.72 -14.68
N ARG A 134 30.81 -25.40 -15.83
CA ARG A 134 30.74 -24.02 -16.36
C ARG A 134 29.60 -23.20 -15.74
N MET A 135 28.51 -23.84 -15.32
CA MET A 135 27.35 -23.16 -14.74
C MET A 135 27.38 -23.11 -13.21
N ALA A 136 28.17 -23.96 -12.54
CA ALA A 136 28.30 -23.96 -11.08
C ALA A 136 28.57 -22.57 -10.48
N PRO A 137 29.43 -21.71 -11.06
CA PRO A 137 29.62 -20.34 -10.56
C PRO A 137 28.34 -19.48 -10.64
N LEU A 138 27.54 -19.63 -11.70
CA LEU A 138 26.28 -18.90 -11.89
C LEU A 138 25.18 -19.39 -10.95
N PHE A 139 25.13 -20.69 -10.66
CA PHE A 139 24.22 -21.25 -9.64
C PHE A 139 24.59 -20.77 -8.24
N ILE A 140 25.87 -20.73 -7.89
CA ILE A 140 26.36 -20.23 -6.60
C ILE A 140 26.03 -18.74 -6.45
N LEU A 141 26.40 -17.90 -7.43
CA LEU A 141 26.07 -16.46 -7.41
C LEU A 141 24.56 -16.22 -7.36
N GLY A 142 23.79 -16.99 -8.13
CA GLY A 142 22.32 -16.93 -8.11
C GLY A 142 21.73 -17.32 -6.75
N SER A 143 22.28 -18.33 -6.07
CA SER A 143 21.83 -18.73 -4.73
C SER A 143 22.15 -17.68 -3.66
N VAL A 144 23.31 -17.01 -3.75
CA VAL A 144 23.69 -15.89 -2.87
C VAL A 144 22.76 -14.70 -3.08
N ALA A 145 22.46 -14.34 -4.33
CA ALA A 145 21.51 -13.27 -4.61
C ALA A 145 20.10 -13.60 -4.08
N ARG A 146 19.65 -14.85 -4.21
CA ARG A 146 18.35 -15.29 -3.71
C ARG A 146 18.29 -15.43 -2.19
N SER A 147 19.37 -15.84 -1.52
CA SER A 147 19.42 -15.88 -0.05
C SER A 147 19.40 -14.46 0.53
N ILE A 148 20.09 -13.50 -0.08
CA ILE A 148 19.93 -12.07 0.22
C ILE A 148 18.49 -11.64 -0.04
N GLY A 149 17.91 -12.03 -1.18
CA GLY A 149 16.51 -11.79 -1.53
C GLY A 149 15.53 -12.27 -0.46
N VAL A 150 15.68 -13.49 0.04
CA VAL A 150 14.88 -14.04 1.15
C VAL A 150 15.07 -13.21 2.43
N ALA A 151 16.31 -12.84 2.76
CA ALA A 151 16.60 -12.03 3.94
C ALA A 151 15.91 -10.65 3.91
N ILE A 152 15.70 -10.08 2.72
CA ILE A 152 14.97 -8.82 2.51
C ILE A 152 13.47 -9.02 2.21
N GLY A 153 12.94 -10.24 2.34
CA GLY A 153 11.52 -10.55 2.20
C GLY A 153 11.03 -10.83 0.77
N ARG A 154 11.91 -10.98 -0.21
CA ARG A 154 11.60 -11.35 -1.62
C ARG A 154 11.63 -12.87 -1.85
N GLY A 155 11.22 -13.64 -0.85
CA GLY A 155 11.16 -15.10 -0.89
C GLY A 155 9.74 -15.63 -1.09
N PRO A 156 9.56 -16.96 -1.04
CA PRO A 156 8.23 -17.59 -1.03
C PRO A 156 7.32 -16.99 0.03
N SER A 157 6.02 -16.99 -0.23
CA SER A 157 5.02 -16.50 0.73
C SER A 157 5.09 -17.27 2.05
N ASN A 158 4.97 -16.53 3.16
CA ASN A 158 4.86 -17.09 4.51
C ASN A 158 3.42 -17.10 5.05
N ALA A 159 2.41 -16.92 4.18
CA ALA A 159 1.00 -16.80 4.57
C ALA A 159 0.52 -17.97 5.45
N ALA A 160 0.75 -19.21 5.01
CA ALA A 160 0.34 -20.39 5.78
C ALA A 160 0.96 -20.46 7.19
N VAL A 161 2.21 -20.00 7.35
CA VAL A 161 2.87 -19.93 8.66
C VAL A 161 2.21 -18.87 9.54
N ARG A 162 1.86 -17.71 8.97
CA ARG A 162 1.16 -16.65 9.71
C ARG A 162 -0.23 -17.09 10.13
N ASP A 163 -0.99 -17.72 9.24
CA ASP A 163 -2.36 -18.16 9.53
C ASP A 163 -2.34 -19.24 10.62
N ALA A 164 -1.39 -20.18 10.56
CA ALA A 164 -1.21 -21.18 11.61
C ALA A 164 -0.72 -20.56 12.93
N ALA A 165 0.18 -19.57 12.88
CA ALA A 165 0.62 -18.82 14.05
C ALA A 165 -0.52 -18.03 14.70
N GLU A 166 -1.40 -17.43 13.90
CA GLU A 166 -2.56 -16.69 14.38
C GLU A 166 -3.58 -17.63 15.04
N ARG A 167 -3.85 -18.80 14.45
CA ARG A 167 -4.66 -19.84 15.08
C ARG A 167 -4.06 -20.31 16.40
N LEU A 168 -2.75 -20.59 16.43
CA LEU A 168 -2.06 -21.00 17.65
C LEU A 168 -2.10 -19.92 18.73
N ARG A 169 -1.84 -18.66 18.36
CA ARG A 169 -1.95 -17.50 19.25
C ARG A 169 -3.35 -17.34 19.80
N GLN A 170 -4.36 -17.54 18.94
CA GLN A 170 -5.73 -17.60 19.40
C GLN A 170 -5.82 -18.73 20.42
N GLU A 171 -5.57 -20.00 20.12
CA GLU A 171 -5.80 -21.12 21.07
C GLU A 171 -5.12 -21.01 22.43
N ASP A 172 -4.02 -20.25 22.55
CA ASP A 172 -3.29 -20.09 23.81
C ASP A 172 -2.88 -18.63 24.08
N LEU A 173 -3.86 -17.73 24.28
CA LEU A 173 -3.64 -16.27 24.43
C LEU A 173 -2.75 -15.86 25.62
N ASN A 174 -2.78 -16.63 26.71
CA ASN A 174 -2.14 -16.25 27.98
C ASN A 174 -0.78 -16.93 28.22
N ALA A 175 -0.38 -17.89 27.37
CA ALA A 175 0.93 -18.50 27.53
C ALA A 175 2.05 -17.52 27.17
N PRO A 176 3.24 -17.65 27.80
CA PRO A 176 4.45 -16.91 27.38
C PRO A 176 4.77 -17.05 25.88
N ARG A 177 4.35 -18.17 25.28
CA ARG A 177 4.49 -18.43 23.84
C ARG A 177 3.58 -17.56 22.98
N ALA A 178 2.40 -17.16 23.47
CA ALA A 178 1.48 -16.27 22.78
C ALA A 178 2.08 -14.89 22.57
N GLN A 179 2.72 -14.32 23.59
CA GLN A 179 3.40 -13.02 23.50
C GLN A 179 4.51 -13.03 22.45
N GLN A 180 5.29 -14.12 22.39
CA GLN A 180 6.32 -14.30 21.37
C GLN A 180 5.72 -14.41 19.96
N LEU A 181 4.61 -15.14 19.81
CA LEU A 181 3.87 -15.25 18.55
C LEU A 181 3.28 -13.90 18.12
N SER A 182 2.67 -13.15 19.04
CA SER A 182 2.17 -11.80 18.82
C SER A 182 3.30 -10.88 18.35
N LEU A 183 4.46 -10.89 19.01
CA LEU A 183 5.62 -10.09 18.60
C LEU A 183 6.14 -10.48 17.20
N TRP A 184 6.15 -11.78 16.88
CA TRP A 184 6.51 -12.26 15.56
C TRP A 184 5.50 -11.81 14.50
N LEU A 185 4.20 -11.98 14.76
CA LEU A 185 3.11 -11.54 13.89
C LEU A 185 3.12 -10.02 13.68
N ALA A 186 3.43 -9.23 14.72
CA ALA A 186 3.61 -7.78 14.64
C ALA A 186 4.72 -7.43 13.63
N LYS A 187 5.89 -8.08 13.74
CA LYS A 187 7.01 -7.87 12.80
C LYS A 187 6.61 -8.24 11.36
N GLN A 188 5.86 -9.32 11.17
CA GLN A 188 5.37 -9.76 9.86
C GLN A 188 4.27 -8.84 9.28
N ALA A 189 3.41 -8.26 10.12
CA ALA A 189 2.43 -7.27 9.67
C ALA A 189 3.13 -5.96 9.27
N LYS A 190 4.09 -5.51 10.08
CA LYS A 190 4.91 -4.33 9.81
C LYS A 190 5.69 -4.44 8.49
N SER A 191 6.33 -5.58 8.20
CA SER A 191 7.08 -5.77 6.95
C SER A 191 6.22 -5.73 5.70
N ARG A 192 4.90 -5.96 5.83
CA ARG A 192 3.91 -5.91 4.74
C ARG A 192 3.21 -4.56 4.61
N GLY A 193 3.56 -3.59 5.46
CA GLY A 193 2.85 -2.31 5.53
C GLY A 193 1.46 -2.38 6.19
N ALA A 194 1.12 -3.49 6.85
CA ALA A 194 -0.13 -3.64 7.62
C ALA A 194 0.04 -3.07 9.03
N TYR A 195 0.22 -1.75 9.13
CA TYR A 195 0.65 -1.08 10.38
C TYR A 195 -0.39 -1.16 11.51
N GLU A 196 -1.69 -1.03 11.21
CA GLU A 196 -2.75 -1.17 12.22
C GLU A 196 -2.79 -2.58 12.80
N GLN A 197 -2.67 -3.60 11.93
CA GLN A 197 -2.60 -4.99 12.37
C GLN A 197 -1.35 -5.22 13.23
N SER A 198 -0.22 -4.62 12.85
CA SER A 198 1.01 -4.68 13.65
C SER A 198 0.84 -4.03 15.03
N GLU A 199 0.11 -2.92 15.14
CA GLU A 199 -0.15 -2.24 16.40
C GLU A 199 -0.95 -3.14 17.35
N ARG A 200 -2.01 -3.79 16.85
CA ARG A 200 -2.80 -4.76 17.64
C ARG A 200 -1.94 -5.89 18.18
N TYR A 201 -1.09 -6.47 17.35
CA TYR A 201 -0.19 -7.54 17.81
C TYR A 201 0.90 -7.07 18.78
N TYR A 202 1.36 -5.81 18.70
CA TYR A 202 2.25 -5.26 19.74
C TYR A 202 1.52 -5.07 21.07
N ALA A 203 0.25 -4.65 21.03
CA ALA A 203 -0.62 -4.56 22.22
C ALA A 203 -0.76 -5.94 22.88
N ASP A 204 -1.09 -6.95 22.08
CA ASP A 204 -1.27 -8.33 22.55
C ASP A 204 0.03 -8.95 23.10
N ALA A 205 1.19 -8.44 22.68
CA ALA A 205 2.49 -8.88 23.19
C ALA A 205 2.88 -8.20 24.52
N GLY A 206 2.08 -7.25 25.02
CA GLY A 206 2.41 -6.46 26.21
C GLY A 206 3.63 -5.54 26.02
N ALA A 207 3.94 -5.18 24.77
CA ALA A 207 5.03 -4.27 24.47
C ALA A 207 4.66 -2.82 24.84
N ASP A 208 5.66 -1.95 25.02
CA ASP A 208 5.45 -0.50 25.11
C ASP A 208 4.74 -0.01 23.83
N LEU A 209 3.43 0.16 23.96
CA LEU A 209 2.54 0.46 22.85
C LEU A 209 2.81 1.86 22.30
N GLU A 210 3.19 2.82 23.14
CA GLU A 210 3.36 4.20 22.70
C GLU A 210 4.57 4.34 21.78
N ALA A 211 5.73 3.80 22.18
CA ALA A 211 6.93 3.83 21.36
C ALA A 211 6.75 3.03 20.05
N ALA A 212 6.10 1.86 20.13
CA ALA A 212 5.81 1.03 18.97
C ALA A 212 4.84 1.74 18.00
N ARG A 213 3.77 2.34 18.53
CA ARG A 213 2.77 3.08 17.75
C ARG A 213 3.37 4.29 17.07
N ALA A 214 4.15 5.10 17.77
CA ALA A 214 4.83 6.26 17.18
C ALA A 214 5.71 5.84 15.99
N LYS A 215 6.47 4.74 16.13
CA LYS A 215 7.30 4.19 15.06
C LYS A 215 6.47 3.66 13.89
N LEU A 216 5.38 2.93 14.16
CA LEU A 216 4.49 2.40 13.13
C LEU A 216 3.80 3.53 12.36
N ARG A 217 3.32 4.57 13.03
CA ARG A 217 2.72 5.75 12.39
C ARG A 217 3.72 6.51 11.52
N GLN A 218 4.98 6.62 11.95
CA GLN A 218 6.03 7.17 11.10
C GLN A 218 6.29 6.32 9.84
N MET A 219 6.28 4.99 9.96
CA MET A 219 6.44 4.10 8.80
C MET A 219 5.24 4.19 7.86
N ALA A 220 4.02 4.22 8.41
CA ALA A 220 2.80 4.45 7.65
C ALA A 220 2.87 5.76 6.86
N ALA A 221 3.14 6.89 7.52
CA ALA A 221 3.25 8.18 6.85
C ALA A 221 4.28 8.17 5.71
N ARG A 222 5.44 7.51 5.90
CA ARG A 222 6.45 7.36 4.84
C ARG A 222 5.94 6.56 3.63
N ASP A 223 5.29 5.42 3.87
CA ASP A 223 4.75 4.57 2.81
C ASP A 223 3.63 5.30 2.05
N TRP A 224 2.76 6.01 2.76
CA TRP A 224 1.72 6.84 2.17
C TRP A 224 2.27 7.97 1.31
N ILE A 225 3.33 8.67 1.76
CA ILE A 225 4.03 9.67 0.92
C ILE A 225 4.59 9.04 -0.36
N SER A 226 5.16 7.84 -0.25
CA SER A 226 5.73 7.13 -1.40
C SER A 226 4.64 6.76 -2.41
N ARG A 227 3.47 6.30 -1.94
CA ARG A 227 2.30 6.04 -2.79
C ARG A 227 1.73 7.32 -3.42
N ALA A 228 1.66 8.41 -2.66
CA ALA A 228 1.20 9.70 -3.19
C ALA A 228 2.14 10.24 -4.28
N SER A 229 3.45 9.99 -4.17
CA SER A 229 4.43 10.50 -5.16
C SER A 229 4.32 9.89 -6.56
N VAL A 230 3.71 8.71 -6.68
CA VAL A 230 3.49 8.03 -7.98
C VAL A 230 2.12 8.33 -8.58
N ILE A 231 1.29 9.15 -7.92
CA ILE A 231 0.03 9.64 -8.48
C ILE A 231 0.36 10.63 -9.61
N GLU A 232 -0.17 10.36 -10.79
CA GLU A 232 0.05 11.18 -12.00
C GLU A 232 -0.70 12.51 -11.92
N ASP A 233 -1.99 12.48 -11.55
CA ASP A 233 -2.79 13.70 -11.39
C ASP A 233 -2.30 14.49 -10.16
N ALA A 234 -1.84 15.71 -10.42
CA ALA A 234 -1.41 16.64 -9.40
C ALA A 234 -2.52 16.96 -8.36
N ALA A 235 -3.81 16.84 -8.69
CA ALA A 235 -4.94 17.13 -7.80
C ALA A 235 -5.13 16.06 -6.76
N GLU A 236 -5.14 14.84 -7.25
CA GLU A 236 -5.24 13.67 -6.41
C GLU A 236 -3.99 13.57 -5.55
N ARG A 237 -2.82 13.90 -6.12
CA ARG A 237 -1.55 13.94 -5.38
C ARG A 237 -1.54 14.98 -4.27
N GLU A 238 -1.99 16.21 -4.56
CA GLU A 238 -2.15 17.28 -3.56
C GLU A 238 -3.09 16.85 -2.43
N LYS A 239 -4.31 16.41 -2.77
CA LYS A 239 -5.31 15.94 -1.79
C LYS A 239 -4.77 14.78 -0.95
N ALA A 240 -4.02 13.86 -1.55
CA ALA A 240 -3.38 12.77 -0.84
C ALA A 240 -2.34 13.30 0.17
N TYR A 241 -1.50 14.26 -0.21
CA TYR A 241 -0.55 14.87 0.71
C TYR A 241 -1.21 15.67 1.84
N GLU A 242 -2.28 16.40 1.58
CA GLU A 242 -3.07 17.07 2.62
C GLU A 242 -3.69 16.09 3.61
N ALA A 243 -4.26 14.99 3.11
CA ALA A 243 -4.81 13.93 3.94
C ALA A 243 -3.73 13.33 4.85
N ILE A 244 -2.53 13.05 4.30
CA ILE A 244 -1.38 12.55 5.07
C ILE A 244 -0.97 13.56 6.15
N ALA A 245 -0.87 14.85 5.82
CA ALA A 245 -0.48 15.89 6.77
C ALA A 245 -1.46 16.06 7.93
N ARG A 246 -2.75 15.77 7.70
CA ARG A 246 -3.81 15.78 8.72
C ARG A 246 -3.83 14.50 9.55
N GLU A 247 -3.78 13.34 8.90
CA GLU A 247 -3.90 12.04 9.57
C GLU A 247 -2.65 11.70 10.40
N TYR A 248 -1.46 12.11 9.94
CA TYR A 248 -0.18 11.82 10.59
C TYR A 248 0.49 13.08 11.15
N ALA A 249 -0.31 14.04 11.65
CA ALA A 249 0.12 15.36 12.10
C ALA A 249 1.21 15.33 13.19
N GLU A 250 1.25 14.26 13.99
CA GLU A 250 2.22 14.00 15.05
C GLU A 250 3.57 13.47 14.55
N THR A 251 3.70 13.17 13.26
CA THR A 251 4.93 12.63 12.67
C THR A 251 5.77 13.70 11.99
N LYS A 252 7.09 13.50 11.94
CA LYS A 252 8.00 14.33 11.12
C LYS A 252 7.68 14.34 9.61
N TYR A 253 6.83 13.42 9.16
CA TYR A 253 6.41 13.33 7.76
C TYR A 253 5.22 14.25 7.45
N ALA A 254 4.54 14.80 8.46
CA ALA A 254 3.46 15.77 8.25
C ALA A 254 3.97 17.04 7.56
N GLU A 255 5.08 17.60 8.04
CA GLU A 255 5.71 18.78 7.43
C GLU A 255 6.14 18.49 5.98
N ARG A 256 6.81 17.36 5.76
CA ARG A 256 7.17 16.91 4.42
C ARG A 256 5.95 16.75 3.51
N ALA A 257 4.84 16.22 4.01
CA ALA A 257 3.61 16.10 3.24
C ALA A 257 3.02 17.48 2.88
N ARG A 258 3.03 18.45 3.81
CA ARG A 258 2.62 19.84 3.52
C ARG A 258 3.48 20.47 2.42
N ASP A 259 4.80 20.31 2.50
CA ASP A 259 5.71 20.82 1.46
C ASP A 259 5.44 20.19 0.10
N GLN A 260 5.13 18.89 0.06
CA GLN A 260 4.82 18.20 -1.19
C GLN A 260 3.43 18.57 -1.73
N ALA A 261 2.45 18.87 -0.85
CA ALA A 261 1.17 19.43 -1.26
C ALA A 261 1.37 20.80 -1.93
N ILE A 262 2.17 21.69 -1.32
CA ILE A 262 2.52 22.99 -1.91
C ILE A 262 3.21 22.81 -3.27
N LYS A 263 4.16 21.89 -3.38
CA LYS A 263 4.81 21.60 -4.67
C LYS A 263 3.84 21.02 -5.70
N ALA A 264 2.88 20.21 -5.30
CA ALA A 264 1.85 19.68 -6.20
C ALA A 264 0.91 20.80 -6.70
N VAL A 265 0.58 21.77 -5.84
CA VAL A 265 -0.12 23.01 -6.18
C VAL A 265 0.69 23.83 -7.18
N GLN A 266 1.97 24.11 -6.89
CA GLN A 266 2.88 24.86 -7.77
C GLN A 266 3.12 24.16 -9.12
N ALA A 267 3.16 22.83 -9.13
CA ALA A 267 3.29 22.05 -10.37
C ALA A 267 2.05 22.15 -11.26
N ARG A 268 0.89 22.52 -10.71
CA ARG A 268 -0.27 22.94 -11.51
C ARG A 268 -0.17 24.42 -11.86
N GLY A 269 0.37 25.22 -10.93
CA GLY A 269 0.70 26.62 -11.04
C GLY A 269 1.07 27.02 -12.47
N ALA A 270 0.29 27.89 -13.10
CA ALA A 270 0.65 28.39 -14.41
C ALA A 270 1.67 29.51 -14.21
N LYS A 271 2.94 29.22 -14.54
CA LYS A 271 4.03 30.19 -14.46
C LYS A 271 4.20 30.87 -15.81
N ILE A 272 4.02 32.19 -15.84
CA ILE A 272 4.31 33.04 -17.00
C ILE A 272 5.60 33.80 -16.70
N GLY A 273 6.62 33.57 -17.51
CA GLY A 273 7.93 34.18 -17.33
C GLY A 273 7.91 35.69 -17.62
N LYS A 274 8.87 36.45 -17.09
CA LYS A 274 8.98 37.89 -17.31
C LYS A 274 9.06 38.27 -18.80
N ALA A 275 9.84 37.53 -19.59
CA ALA A 275 9.97 37.76 -21.02
C ALA A 275 8.66 37.52 -21.78
N GLU A 276 7.90 36.50 -21.38
CA GLU A 276 6.61 36.15 -21.97
C GLU A 276 5.52 37.18 -21.61
N LEU A 277 5.53 37.67 -20.36
CA LEU A 277 4.71 38.81 -19.95
C LEU A 277 5.08 40.05 -20.76
N ALA A 278 6.36 40.39 -20.87
CA ALA A 278 6.80 41.53 -21.68
C ALA A 278 6.35 41.43 -23.15
N ALA A 279 6.37 40.23 -23.72
CA ALA A 279 5.89 39.96 -25.08
C ALA A 279 4.36 40.06 -25.22
N THR A 280 3.61 39.99 -24.11
CA THR A 280 2.14 39.99 -24.10
C THR A 280 1.58 41.11 -23.21
N PRO A 281 1.63 42.39 -23.65
CA PRO A 281 1.16 43.53 -22.86
C PRO A 281 -0.26 43.42 -22.33
N ALA A 282 -1.15 42.71 -23.03
CA ALA A 282 -2.53 42.50 -22.59
C ALA A 282 -2.63 41.77 -21.23
N LEU A 283 -1.65 40.94 -20.87
CA LEU A 283 -1.66 40.17 -19.62
C LEU A 283 -1.31 41.00 -18.39
N TRP A 284 -0.38 41.96 -18.53
CA TRP A 284 0.07 42.77 -17.39
C TRP A 284 -0.44 44.21 -17.43
N ASN A 285 -0.84 44.74 -18.58
CA ASN A 285 -1.37 46.10 -18.72
C ASN A 285 -2.91 46.09 -18.85
N GLY A 286 -3.52 47.26 -18.71
CA GLY A 286 -4.92 47.50 -19.06
C GLY A 286 -5.88 46.71 -18.19
N ARG A 287 -6.45 45.64 -18.74
CA ARG A 287 -7.47 44.81 -18.08
C ARG A 287 -6.91 43.57 -17.37
N GLY A 288 -5.64 43.21 -17.60
CA GLY A 288 -4.94 42.13 -16.89
C GLY A 288 -4.46 42.54 -15.48
N LEU A 289 -3.18 42.32 -15.16
CA LEU A 289 -2.61 42.57 -13.82
C LEU A 289 -2.51 44.05 -13.42
N ARG A 290 -2.73 44.98 -14.37
CA ARG A 290 -2.68 46.44 -14.18
C ARG A 290 -1.36 46.96 -13.63
N TRP A 291 -0.27 46.37 -14.09
CA TRP A 291 1.08 46.78 -13.75
C TRP A 291 1.60 47.89 -14.66
N SER A 292 2.50 48.72 -14.11
CA SER A 292 3.20 49.71 -14.92
C SER A 292 4.26 49.02 -15.80
N ALA A 293 4.55 49.63 -16.94
CA ALA A 293 5.60 49.14 -17.85
C ALA A 293 7.00 49.18 -17.20
N GLU A 294 7.17 49.97 -16.13
CA GLU A 294 8.42 50.12 -15.38
C GLU A 294 8.84 48.79 -14.73
N LEU A 295 7.90 47.86 -14.46
CA LEU A 295 8.25 46.53 -13.93
C LEU A 295 9.07 45.66 -14.91
N PHE A 296 9.23 46.09 -16.16
CA PHE A 296 9.88 45.33 -17.23
C PHE A 296 11.08 46.06 -17.86
N ASP A 297 11.49 47.21 -17.33
CA ASP A 297 12.41 48.14 -18.00
C ASP A 297 13.92 47.88 -17.74
N GLY A 298 14.27 46.86 -16.95
CA GLY A 298 15.66 46.55 -16.61
C GLY A 298 16.22 47.35 -15.43
N ARG A 299 15.42 48.22 -14.78
CA ARG A 299 15.93 49.12 -13.74
C ARG A 299 15.60 48.61 -12.35
N SER A 300 16.64 48.21 -11.61
CA SER A 300 16.47 47.66 -10.26
C SER A 300 16.07 48.70 -9.19
N ASP A 301 16.00 49.99 -9.50
CA ASP A 301 15.68 51.06 -8.54
C ASP A 301 14.15 51.27 -8.36
N ASN A 302 13.35 50.89 -9.37
CA ASN A 302 11.90 51.07 -9.42
C ASN A 302 11.09 49.88 -8.87
N GLY A 303 11.75 48.79 -8.49
CA GLY A 303 11.09 47.56 -8.04
C GLY A 303 10.70 46.65 -9.20
N GLU A 304 11.67 46.32 -10.06
CA GLU A 304 11.49 45.51 -11.26
C GLU A 304 10.91 44.11 -10.96
N LEU A 305 10.12 43.55 -11.89
CA LEU A 305 9.69 42.15 -11.78
C LEU A 305 10.91 41.22 -11.87
N GLY A 306 10.99 40.28 -10.93
CA GLY A 306 12.03 39.25 -10.95
C GLY A 306 11.90 38.32 -12.14
N ASP A 307 13.01 37.67 -12.53
CA ASP A 307 13.07 36.81 -13.71
C ASP A 307 12.13 35.60 -13.64
N ASP A 308 11.74 35.21 -12.43
CA ASP A 308 10.73 34.20 -12.16
C ASP A 308 9.34 34.56 -12.72
N GLY A 309 9.06 35.84 -13.02
CA GLY A 309 7.77 36.26 -13.56
C GLY A 309 6.63 36.10 -12.54
N VAL A 310 5.52 35.54 -13.00
CA VAL A 310 4.26 35.45 -12.24
C VAL A 310 3.77 34.02 -12.21
N GLU A 311 3.40 33.56 -11.03
CA GLU A 311 2.79 32.25 -10.83
C GLU A 311 1.33 32.43 -10.40
N PHE A 312 0.42 31.89 -11.21
CA PHE A 312 -1.00 31.86 -10.88
C PHE A 312 -1.30 30.61 -10.06
N LEU A 313 -1.98 30.77 -8.94
CA LEU A 313 -2.22 29.70 -7.98
C LEU A 313 -3.57 29.01 -8.25
N PRO A 314 -3.62 27.68 -8.34
CA PRO A 314 -4.88 26.93 -8.45
C PRO A 314 -5.69 27.04 -7.13
N PRO A 315 -6.97 26.63 -7.10
CA PRO A 315 -7.72 25.93 -8.17
C PRO A 315 -8.38 26.85 -9.18
N ASP A 316 -8.70 28.09 -8.81
CA ASP A 316 -9.44 29.02 -9.65
C ASP A 316 -8.56 30.04 -10.36
N TRP A 317 -7.24 30.06 -10.10
CA TRP A 317 -6.31 31.03 -10.68
C TRP A 317 -6.65 32.48 -10.32
N SER A 318 -7.35 32.69 -9.19
CA SER A 318 -7.73 34.02 -8.70
C SER A 318 -6.63 34.70 -7.90
N GLU A 319 -5.50 34.04 -7.65
CA GLU A 319 -4.37 34.64 -6.95
C GLU A 319 -3.09 34.48 -7.77
N ALA A 320 -2.31 35.55 -7.82
CA ALA A 320 -1.02 35.60 -8.49
C ALA A 320 0.06 35.93 -7.46
N GLN A 321 1.18 35.21 -7.52
CA GLN A 321 2.39 35.51 -6.74
C GLN A 321 3.56 35.87 -7.64
N PHE A 322 4.35 36.84 -7.21
CA PHE A 322 5.52 37.32 -7.96
C PHE A 322 6.53 37.97 -7.00
N VAL A 323 7.72 38.28 -7.50
CA VAL A 323 8.78 38.90 -6.71
C VAL A 323 9.19 40.21 -7.37
N LEU A 324 9.26 41.28 -6.60
CA LEU A 324 9.86 42.55 -7.03
C LEU A 324 11.32 42.63 -6.56
N LEU A 325 12.18 43.16 -7.41
CA LEU A 325 13.60 43.37 -7.18
C LEU A 325 13.86 44.87 -7.02
N ARG A 326 14.26 45.29 -5.81
CA ARG A 326 14.65 46.66 -5.54
C ARG A 326 16.03 46.71 -4.89
N ASP A 327 17.00 47.31 -5.57
CA ASP A 327 18.39 47.43 -5.10
C ASP A 327 18.99 46.09 -4.62
N GLY A 328 18.73 45.01 -5.38
CA GLY A 328 19.17 43.65 -5.06
C GLY A 328 18.36 42.94 -3.96
N ARG A 329 17.35 43.58 -3.38
CA ARG A 329 16.44 42.97 -2.40
C ARG A 329 15.22 42.37 -3.11
N ARG A 330 14.89 41.13 -2.75
CA ARG A 330 13.70 40.42 -3.22
C ARG A 330 12.53 40.71 -2.28
N SER A 331 11.42 41.22 -2.82
CA SER A 331 10.17 41.44 -2.09
C SER A 331 9.06 40.58 -2.72
N PRO A 332 8.63 39.49 -2.06
CA PRO A 332 7.52 38.69 -2.55
C PRO A 332 6.21 39.49 -2.43
N GLN A 333 5.39 39.41 -3.47
CA GLN A 333 4.09 40.05 -3.59
C GLN A 333 3.04 39.00 -3.93
N ARG A 334 1.82 39.21 -3.42
CA ARG A 334 0.65 38.39 -3.75
C ARG A 334 -0.51 39.32 -4.05
N VAL A 335 -1.16 39.09 -5.19
CA VAL A 335 -2.29 39.91 -5.64
C VAL A 335 -3.47 38.99 -5.92
N ARG A 336 -4.64 39.39 -5.43
CA ARG A 336 -5.90 38.75 -5.78
C ARG A 336 -6.45 39.37 -7.05
N LEU A 337 -6.84 38.52 -7.98
CA LEU A 337 -7.43 38.83 -9.26
C LEU A 337 -8.95 38.75 -9.11
N GLU A 338 -9.64 39.82 -9.47
CA GLU A 338 -11.09 39.89 -9.37
C GLU A 338 -11.71 40.42 -10.67
N GLY A 339 -12.95 40.00 -10.93
CA GLY A 339 -13.74 40.48 -12.05
C GLY A 339 -13.12 40.19 -13.42
N GLN A 340 -12.99 41.22 -14.24
CA GLN A 340 -12.57 41.09 -15.63
C GLN A 340 -11.10 40.66 -15.79
N ALA A 341 -10.23 41.07 -14.86
CA ALA A 341 -8.81 40.69 -14.89
C ALA A 341 -8.61 39.19 -14.71
N HIS A 342 -9.40 38.58 -13.83
CA HIS A 342 -9.40 37.13 -13.62
C HIS A 342 -9.81 36.37 -14.88
N GLN A 343 -10.86 36.83 -15.57
CA GLN A 343 -11.32 36.16 -16.80
C GLN A 343 -10.33 36.25 -17.96
N GLU A 344 -9.66 37.39 -18.14
CA GLU A 344 -8.67 37.56 -19.22
C GLU A 344 -7.43 36.69 -18.98
N ILE A 345 -7.00 36.57 -17.72
CA ILE A 345 -5.88 35.70 -17.35
C ILE A 345 -6.27 34.24 -17.56
N LEU A 346 -7.47 33.82 -17.15
CA LEU A 346 -7.97 32.47 -17.42
C LEU A 346 -8.02 32.17 -18.93
N ALA A 347 -8.46 33.11 -19.74
CA ALA A 347 -8.50 32.95 -21.20
C ALA A 347 -7.10 32.74 -21.77
N ALA A 348 -6.14 33.58 -21.37
CA ALA A 348 -4.76 33.46 -21.82
C ALA A 348 -4.07 32.17 -21.34
N LEU A 349 -4.32 31.75 -20.10
CA LEU A 349 -3.83 30.47 -19.58
C LEU A 349 -4.40 29.27 -20.35
N ASN A 350 -5.69 29.32 -20.71
CA ASN A 350 -6.31 28.29 -21.53
C ASN A 350 -5.78 28.26 -22.96
N GLU A 351 -5.59 29.43 -23.58
CA GLU A 351 -5.00 29.55 -24.91
C GLU A 351 -3.57 29.00 -24.95
N ARG A 352 -2.78 29.31 -23.92
CA ARG A 352 -1.43 28.75 -23.76
C ARG A 352 -1.46 27.24 -23.61
N LYS A 353 -2.34 26.71 -22.75
CA LYS A 353 -2.49 25.27 -22.59
C LYS A 353 -2.84 24.60 -23.92
N LEU A 354 -3.74 25.19 -24.70
CA LEU A 354 -4.09 24.73 -26.04
C LEU A 354 -2.89 24.78 -27.01
N ALA A 355 -2.06 25.82 -26.95
CA ALA A 355 -0.84 25.93 -27.75
C ALA A 355 0.19 24.86 -27.37
N GLU A 356 0.49 24.68 -26.08
CA GLU A 356 1.39 23.62 -25.59
C GLU A 356 0.92 22.22 -26.00
N THR A 357 -0.41 21.97 -26.00
CA THR A 357 -0.97 20.69 -26.45
C THR A 357 -0.78 20.48 -27.96
N ARG A 358 -0.83 21.55 -28.76
CA ARG A 358 -0.57 21.48 -30.21
C ARG A 358 0.90 21.24 -30.50
N ASP A 359 1.80 21.90 -29.78
CA ASP A 359 3.24 21.75 -29.94
C ASP A 359 3.70 20.36 -29.52
N THR A 360 3.21 19.84 -28.38
CA THR A 360 3.48 18.44 -27.99
C THR A 360 2.90 17.43 -28.98
N ALA A 361 1.70 17.66 -29.53
CA ALA A 361 1.16 16.80 -30.57
C ALA A 361 1.97 16.85 -31.88
N ALA A 362 2.53 18.02 -32.22
CA ALA A 362 3.41 18.20 -33.38
C ALA A 362 4.77 17.52 -33.16
N ASP A 363 5.36 17.69 -31.98
CA ASP A 363 6.62 17.06 -31.58
C ASP A 363 6.48 15.54 -31.46
N GLU A 364 5.37 15.02 -30.93
CA GLU A 364 5.09 13.58 -30.93
C GLU A 364 4.89 13.05 -32.37
N ALA A 365 4.27 13.82 -33.25
CA ALA A 365 4.11 13.45 -34.66
C ALA A 365 5.45 13.44 -35.42
N ASP A 366 6.40 14.28 -35.03
CA ASP A 366 7.75 14.33 -35.60
C ASP A 366 8.71 13.33 -34.93
N GLN A 367 8.61 13.08 -33.62
CA GLN A 367 9.43 12.09 -32.90
C GLN A 367 9.06 10.64 -33.23
N ARG A 368 7.81 10.36 -33.66
CA ARG A 368 7.43 9.06 -34.25
C ARG A 368 8.16 8.74 -35.57
N ARG A 369 9.10 9.58 -36.03
CA ARG A 369 9.87 9.40 -37.28
C ARG A 369 11.31 8.94 -37.08
N ILE A 370 11.74 8.61 -35.86
CA ILE A 370 13.10 8.10 -35.63
C ILE A 370 13.02 6.60 -35.30
N LEU A 371 13.17 5.80 -36.37
CA LEU A 371 13.16 4.32 -36.42
C LEU A 371 11.83 3.67 -36.00
N PRO A 372 11.15 2.91 -36.89
CA PRO A 372 9.89 2.26 -36.58
C PRO A 372 10.12 1.03 -35.69
N LEU A 373 10.58 1.19 -34.45
CA LEU A 373 10.77 0.11 -33.48
C LEU A 373 9.60 0.11 -32.50
N GLU A 374 8.76 -0.92 -32.57
CA GLU A 374 7.74 -1.22 -31.57
C GLU A 374 8.29 -2.22 -30.56
N ILE A 375 8.26 -1.89 -29.28
CA ILE A 375 8.68 -2.81 -28.23
C ILE A 375 7.44 -3.49 -27.67
N HIS A 376 7.20 -4.74 -28.05
CA HIS A 376 6.16 -5.55 -27.44
C HIS A 376 6.69 -6.17 -26.16
N GLY A 377 5.97 -6.00 -25.06
CA GLY A 377 6.28 -6.67 -23.82
C GLY A 377 5.05 -7.11 -23.09
N SER A 378 5.14 -8.24 -22.41
CA SER A 378 4.12 -8.71 -21.48
C SER A 378 4.71 -8.80 -20.09
N PHE A 379 4.02 -8.22 -19.10
CA PHE A 379 4.33 -8.41 -17.70
C PHE A 379 3.46 -9.55 -17.17
N GLY A 380 4.08 -10.72 -16.95
CA GLY A 380 3.42 -11.91 -16.43
C GLY A 380 4.06 -12.41 -15.14
N SER A 381 3.48 -13.44 -14.56
CA SER A 381 4.02 -14.15 -13.38
C SER A 381 5.43 -14.73 -13.59
N ALA A 382 5.94 -14.74 -14.82
CA ALA A 382 7.29 -15.16 -15.20
C ALA A 382 8.31 -14.01 -15.33
N GLY A 383 7.92 -12.75 -15.06
CA GLY A 383 8.75 -11.56 -15.20
C GLY A 383 8.45 -10.75 -16.47
N LEU A 384 9.35 -9.80 -16.79
CA LEU A 384 9.22 -8.90 -17.93
C LEU A 384 9.82 -9.55 -19.20
N LEU A 385 8.97 -9.84 -20.19
CA LEU A 385 9.39 -10.25 -21.54
C LEU A 385 9.30 -9.05 -22.48
N VAL A 386 10.35 -8.83 -23.29
CA VAL A 386 10.47 -7.69 -24.20
C VAL A 386 10.99 -8.16 -25.55
N TYR A 387 10.26 -7.88 -26.64
CA TYR A 387 10.63 -8.20 -28.02
C TYR A 387 10.50 -6.94 -28.89
N PRO A 388 11.59 -6.47 -29.52
CA PRO A 388 11.51 -5.39 -30.50
C PRO A 388 10.97 -5.92 -31.84
N SER A 389 10.05 -5.18 -32.45
CA SER A 389 9.48 -5.43 -33.78
C SER A 389 9.60 -4.17 -34.63
N LEU A 390 9.68 -4.31 -35.96
CA LEU A 390 9.72 -3.16 -36.87
C LEU A 390 8.31 -2.86 -37.40
N MET A 391 7.80 -1.63 -37.24
CA MET A 391 6.50 -1.25 -37.79
C MET A 391 6.56 -1.08 -39.32
N PRO A 392 5.48 -1.37 -40.06
CA PRO A 392 5.41 -1.12 -41.49
C PRO A 392 5.48 0.38 -41.81
N TYR A 393 6.48 0.78 -42.59
CA TYR A 393 6.70 2.16 -43.03
C TYR A 393 5.64 2.58 -44.05
N LYS A 394 4.87 3.64 -43.76
CA LYS A 394 3.96 4.26 -44.72
C LYS A 394 4.69 5.38 -45.45
N MET A 395 5.13 5.11 -46.69
CA MET A 395 5.76 6.11 -47.56
C MET A 395 4.82 7.27 -47.87
N LYS A 396 5.36 8.49 -47.91
CA LYS A 396 4.63 9.64 -48.45
C LYS A 396 4.58 9.58 -49.98
N PRO A 397 3.53 10.15 -50.62
CA PRO A 397 3.42 10.18 -52.08
C PRO A 397 4.62 10.86 -52.78
N GLU A 398 5.25 11.82 -52.10
CA GLU A 398 6.40 12.59 -52.59
C GLU A 398 7.71 11.75 -52.60
N GLU A 399 7.84 10.80 -51.68
CA GLU A 399 9.01 9.92 -51.53
C GLU A 399 8.91 8.69 -52.43
N GLU A 400 7.71 8.34 -52.89
CA GLU A 400 7.45 7.19 -53.77
C GLU A 400 8.24 7.29 -55.09
N ALA A 401 8.57 8.51 -55.53
CA ALA A 401 9.36 8.77 -56.73
C ALA A 401 10.87 8.49 -56.56
N LEU A 402 11.38 8.45 -55.32
CA LEU A 402 12.80 8.19 -55.03
C LEU A 402 13.14 6.68 -54.96
N TYR A 403 12.12 5.83 -54.89
CA TYR A 403 12.26 4.38 -54.71
C TYR A 403 11.68 3.56 -55.87
N ARG A 404 11.31 4.22 -56.97
CA ARG A 404 11.07 3.59 -58.29
C ARG A 404 12.31 3.74 -59.14
#